data_AF-A0A2V6UG72-F1
#
_entry.id   AF-A0A2V6UG72-F1
#
_cell.length_a   1.000
_cell.length_b   1.000
_cell.length_c   1.000
_cell.angle_alpha   90.00
_cell.angle_beta   90.00
_cell.angle_gamma   90.00
#
_symmetry.space_group_name_H-M   'P 1'
#
loop_
_entity.id
_entity.type
_entity.pdbx_description
1 polymer ?
#
loop_
_entity_poly.entity_id
_entity_poly.type
_entity_poly.pdbx_seq_one_letter_code
_entity_poly.pdbx_strand_id
1 'polypeptide(L)'
;MGTIRALSDGRGESDKLSILNDLEFRCWIQCLLSADDFGVLPLSSALLRDDNLALATYPASIIDRALQVIVQLDLLVKFEHRGAAFIVNPLWQDVQQIPLPRATAYPAPPPDVLPRLSRATKRLFLARHPSYCEGDEARP
;
A
#
# COMPACT_ATOMS: atom_id res chain seq x y z
N MET A 1 -24.90 13.56 -9.23
CA MET A 1 -24.25 12.24 -9.16
C MET A 1 -22.93 12.33 -9.92
N GLY A 2 -21.82 12.56 -9.22
CA GLY A 2 -20.51 12.63 -9.84
C GLY A 2 -19.95 11.22 -10.02
N THR A 3 -19.75 10.81 -11.26
CA THR A 3 -19.08 9.55 -11.61
C THR A 3 -17.64 9.63 -11.14
N ILE A 4 -17.26 8.79 -10.18
CA ILE A 4 -15.86 8.57 -9.84
C ILE A 4 -15.22 7.98 -11.11
N ARG A 5 -14.41 8.78 -11.81
CA ARG A 5 -13.58 8.29 -12.90
C ARG A 5 -12.70 7.20 -12.32
N ALA A 6 -12.98 5.96 -12.72
CA ALA A 6 -12.10 4.84 -12.49
C ALA A 6 -10.69 5.27 -12.91
N LEU A 7 -9.73 5.06 -12.01
CA LEU A 7 -8.30 5.13 -12.28
C LEU A 7 -7.97 4.01 -13.27
N SER A 8 -8.26 4.25 -14.55
CA SER A 8 -8.11 3.27 -15.64
C SER A 8 -6.88 3.60 -16.46
N ASP A 9 -5.69 3.39 -15.90
CA ASP A 9 -4.46 3.34 -16.67
C ASP A 9 -4.10 1.87 -16.96
N GLY A 10 -4.76 1.30 -17.96
CA GLY A 10 -4.24 0.31 -18.92
C GLY A 10 -3.55 -0.99 -18.46
N ARG A 11 -3.47 -1.34 -17.17
CA ARG A 11 -2.70 -2.49 -16.65
C ARG A 11 -3.53 -3.59 -15.96
N GLY A 12 -4.81 -3.71 -16.28
CA GLY A 12 -5.66 -4.79 -15.74
C GLY A 12 -6.05 -4.64 -14.27
N GLU A 13 -5.74 -3.52 -13.61
CA GLU A 13 -6.24 -3.22 -12.25
C GLU A 13 -7.76 -3.15 -12.22
N SER A 14 -8.40 -2.59 -13.25
CA SER A 14 -9.86 -2.56 -13.37
C SER A 14 -10.46 -3.97 -13.32
N ASP A 15 -9.81 -4.95 -13.95
CA ASP A 15 -10.28 -6.34 -13.96
C ASP A 15 -10.09 -6.98 -12.58
N LYS A 16 -8.93 -6.75 -11.94
CA LYS A 16 -8.65 -7.24 -10.58
C LYS A 16 -9.60 -6.66 -9.53
N LEU A 17 -9.92 -5.37 -9.64
CA LEU A 17 -10.87 -4.70 -8.75
C LEU A 17 -12.29 -5.20 -8.94
N SER A 18 -12.67 -5.59 -10.15
CA SER A 18 -13.99 -6.16 -10.42
C SER A 18 -14.23 -7.53 -9.77
N ILE A 19 -13.15 -8.22 -9.35
CA ILE A 19 -13.21 -9.51 -8.64
C ILE A 19 -13.55 -9.32 -7.16
N LEU A 20 -13.21 -8.16 -6.57
CA LEU A 20 -13.43 -7.90 -5.16
C LEU A 20 -14.92 -7.84 -4.84
N ASN A 21 -15.32 -8.45 -3.72
CA ASN A 21 -16.62 -8.16 -3.13
C ASN A 21 -16.63 -6.77 -2.45
N ASP A 22 -17.82 -6.31 -2.02
CA ASP A 22 -17.97 -4.97 -1.41
C ASP A 22 -17.07 -4.77 -0.17
N LEU A 23 -16.92 -5.77 0.69
CA LEU A 23 -16.06 -5.66 1.87
C LEU A 23 -14.57 -5.59 1.50
N GLU A 24 -14.13 -6.45 0.60
CA GLU A 24 -12.74 -6.45 0.11
C GLU A 24 -12.41 -5.14 -0.60
N PHE A 25 -13.33 -4.64 -1.43
CA PHE A 25 -13.18 -3.35 -2.08
C PHE A 25 -13.07 -2.21 -1.07
N ARG A 26 -13.92 -2.19 -0.02
CA ARG A 26 -13.82 -1.19 1.06
C ARG A 26 -12.51 -1.29 1.82
N CYS A 27 -12.03 -2.50 2.12
CA CYS A 27 -10.75 -2.71 2.77
C CYS A 27 -9.60 -2.21 1.89
N TRP A 28 -9.63 -2.46 0.58
CA TRP A 28 -8.65 -1.97 -0.37
C TRP A 28 -8.63 -0.44 -0.41
N ILE A 29 -9.79 0.21 -0.55
CA ILE A 29 -9.89 1.68 -0.48
C ILE A 29 -9.32 2.20 0.85
N GLN A 30 -9.67 1.59 1.97
CA GLN A 30 -9.15 2.02 3.27
C GLN A 30 -7.62 1.88 3.36
N CYS A 31 -7.04 0.81 2.80
CA CYS A 31 -5.59 0.67 2.74
C CYS A 31 -4.94 1.84 2.00
N LEU A 32 -5.55 2.31 0.91
CA LEU A 32 -5.05 3.48 0.17
C LEU A 32 -5.17 4.76 0.99
N LEU A 33 -6.23 4.93 1.76
CA LEU A 33 -6.46 6.14 2.56
C LEU A 33 -5.58 6.20 3.81
N SER A 34 -5.26 5.03 4.39
CA SER A 34 -4.45 4.91 5.60
C SER A 34 -2.95 4.74 5.32
N ALA A 35 -2.57 4.54 4.06
CA ALA A 35 -1.16 4.46 3.68
C ALA A 35 -0.44 5.79 3.93
N ASP A 36 0.85 5.72 4.24
CA ASP A 36 1.69 6.91 4.30
C ASP A 36 1.99 7.50 2.90
N ASP A 37 2.78 8.57 2.86
CA ASP A 37 3.16 9.22 1.60
C ASP A 37 3.96 8.31 0.65
N PHE A 38 4.48 7.17 1.12
CA PHE A 38 5.16 6.15 0.32
C PHE A 38 4.25 4.99 -0.10
N GLY A 39 2.99 5.01 0.33
CA GLY A 39 2.03 3.95 0.02
C GLY A 39 2.20 2.72 0.91
N VAL A 40 2.85 2.86 2.07
CA VAL A 40 3.13 1.77 3.02
C VAL A 40 2.19 1.84 4.21
N LEU A 41 1.76 0.66 4.67
CA LEU A 41 1.06 0.49 5.94
C LEU A 41 1.30 -0.93 6.50
N PRO A 42 1.09 -1.13 7.82
CA PRO A 42 1.06 -2.45 8.43
C PRO A 42 -0.03 -3.33 7.81
N LEU A 43 0.27 -4.62 7.61
CA LEU A 43 -0.74 -5.61 7.24
C LEU A 43 -1.52 -6.01 8.49
N SER A 44 -2.49 -5.18 8.89
CA SER A 44 -3.23 -5.35 10.14
C SER A 44 -4.68 -4.89 10.02
N SER A 45 -5.62 -5.77 10.38
CA SER A 45 -7.03 -5.40 10.49
C SER A 45 -7.29 -4.36 11.59
N ALA A 46 -6.46 -4.30 12.64
CA ALA A 46 -6.66 -3.35 13.73
C ALA A 46 -6.63 -1.90 13.21
N LEU A 47 -5.64 -1.57 12.37
CA LEU A 47 -5.49 -0.23 11.80
C LEU A 47 -6.69 0.15 10.92
N LEU A 48 -7.15 -0.75 10.05
CA LEU A 48 -8.32 -0.50 9.21
C LEU A 48 -9.61 -0.30 10.02
N ARG A 49 -9.74 -0.98 11.16
CA ARG A 49 -10.89 -0.86 12.05
C ARG A 49 -10.86 0.43 12.84
N ASP A 50 -9.68 0.85 13.30
CA ASP A 50 -9.50 2.10 14.05
C ASP A 50 -9.75 3.32 13.16
N ASP A 51 -9.30 3.26 11.89
CA ASP A 51 -9.44 4.38 10.94
C ASP A 51 -10.84 4.47 10.29
N ASN A 52 -11.65 3.41 10.36
CA ASN A 52 -12.95 3.34 9.67
C ASN A 52 -14.04 2.67 10.52
N LEU A 53 -14.97 3.48 11.01
CA LEU A 53 -16.10 3.03 11.84
C LEU A 53 -16.98 1.97 11.17
N ALA A 54 -17.12 1.99 9.84
CA ALA A 54 -17.89 0.97 9.14
C ALA A 54 -17.16 -0.38 9.16
N LEU A 55 -15.84 -0.38 8.97
CA LEU A 55 -15.02 -1.59 9.08
C LEU A 55 -14.91 -2.08 10.53
N ALA A 56 -14.93 -1.18 11.52
CA ALA A 56 -14.89 -1.52 12.94
C ALA A 56 -15.98 -2.53 13.36
N THR A 57 -17.13 -2.50 12.67
CA THR A 57 -18.28 -3.40 12.91
C THR A 57 -18.02 -4.85 12.52
N TYR A 58 -17.01 -5.11 11.68
CA TYR A 58 -16.64 -6.46 11.25
C TYR A 58 -15.62 -7.10 12.21
N PRO A 59 -15.67 -8.43 12.41
CA PRO A 59 -14.64 -9.14 13.14
C PRO A 59 -13.26 -9.00 12.47
N ALA A 60 -12.19 -8.87 13.27
CA ALA A 60 -10.82 -8.73 12.78
C ALA A 60 -10.42 -9.84 11.77
N SER A 61 -10.77 -11.10 12.06
CA SER A 61 -10.48 -12.24 11.20
C SER A 61 -11.11 -12.16 9.80
N ILE A 62 -12.25 -11.47 9.67
CA ILE A 62 -12.92 -11.25 8.39
C ILE A 62 -12.16 -10.20 7.56
N ILE A 63 -11.69 -9.13 8.20
CA ILE A 63 -10.86 -8.11 7.55
C ILE A 63 -9.50 -8.68 7.18
N ASP A 64 -8.88 -9.48 8.06
CA ASP A 64 -7.61 -10.16 7.75
C ASP A 64 -7.76 -11.03 6.51
N ARG A 65 -8.85 -11.79 6.39
CA ARG A 65 -9.14 -12.58 5.19
C ARG A 65 -9.30 -11.71 3.94
N ALA A 66 -10.01 -10.58 4.04
CA ALA A 66 -10.14 -9.64 2.93
C ALA A 66 -8.78 -9.07 2.49
N LEU A 67 -7.93 -8.69 3.45
CA LEU A 67 -6.56 -8.25 3.20
C LEU A 67 -5.72 -9.33 2.49
N GLN A 68 -5.86 -10.60 2.87
CA GLN A 68 -5.18 -11.70 2.17
C GLN A 68 -5.63 -11.80 0.71
N VAL A 69 -6.93 -11.67 0.41
CA VAL A 69 -7.44 -11.69 -0.97
C VAL A 69 -6.86 -10.54 -1.79
N ILE A 70 -6.81 -9.33 -1.23
CA ILE A 70 -6.26 -8.14 -1.90
C ILE A 70 -4.76 -8.37 -2.25
N VAL A 71 -3.99 -8.93 -1.32
CA VAL A 71 -2.58 -9.27 -1.56
C VAL A 71 -2.44 -10.39 -2.60
N GLN A 72 -3.30 -11.41 -2.56
CA GLN A 72 -3.29 -12.53 -3.54
C GLN A 72 -3.60 -12.07 -4.97
N LEU A 73 -4.39 -11.01 -5.14
CA LEU A 73 -4.69 -10.42 -6.44
C LEU A 73 -3.59 -9.45 -6.92
N ASP A 74 -2.49 -9.33 -6.18
CA ASP A 74 -1.40 -8.37 -6.43
C ASP A 74 -1.90 -6.92 -6.53
N LEU A 75 -2.97 -6.56 -5.81
CA LEU A 75 -3.41 -5.17 -5.67
C LEU A 75 -2.54 -4.42 -4.65
N LEU A 76 -1.96 -5.15 -3.69
CA LEU A 76 -0.97 -4.68 -2.74
C LEU A 76 0.15 -5.72 -2.64
N VAL A 77 1.39 -5.26 -2.43
CA VAL A 77 2.55 -6.14 -2.32
C VAL A 77 2.93 -6.29 -0.84
N LYS A 78 2.85 -7.51 -0.32
CA LYS A 78 3.31 -7.83 1.04
C LYS A 78 4.83 -7.89 1.11
N PHE A 79 5.39 -7.38 2.21
CA PHE A 79 6.77 -7.59 2.62
C PHE A 79 6.88 -7.71 4.14
N GLU A 80 8.04 -8.13 4.65
CA GLU A 80 8.29 -8.28 6.09
C GLU A 80 9.50 -7.46 6.53
N HIS A 81 9.43 -6.88 7.72
CA HIS A 81 10.52 -6.13 8.33
C HIS A 81 10.54 -6.41 9.85
N ARG A 82 11.67 -6.93 10.35
CA ARG A 82 11.86 -7.27 11.78
C ARG A 82 10.73 -8.12 12.37
N GLY A 83 10.22 -9.08 11.61
CA GLY A 83 9.16 -10.00 12.04
C GLY A 83 7.72 -9.43 11.95
N ALA A 84 7.55 -8.18 11.50
CA ALA A 84 6.24 -7.59 11.24
C ALA A 84 5.94 -7.54 9.74
N ALA A 85 4.68 -7.76 9.37
CA ALA A 85 4.22 -7.74 7.99
C ALA A 85 3.68 -6.35 7.60
N PHE A 86 4.07 -5.89 6.42
CA PHE A 86 3.65 -4.64 5.82
C PHE A 86 3.16 -4.89 4.41
N ILE A 87 2.41 -3.94 3.88
CA ILE A 87 1.99 -3.90 2.49
C ILE A 87 2.36 -2.55 1.88
N VAL A 88 2.67 -2.57 0.59
CA VAL A 88 2.92 -1.38 -0.21
C VAL A 88 2.05 -1.42 -1.46
N ASN A 89 1.47 -0.28 -1.85
CA ASN A 89 0.81 -0.17 -3.14
C ASN A 89 1.89 -0.13 -4.26
N PRO A 90 1.88 -1.09 -5.21
CA PRO A 90 2.90 -1.15 -6.25
C PRO A 90 2.86 0.04 -7.22
N LEU A 91 1.71 0.67 -7.41
CA LEU A 91 1.48 1.78 -8.35
C LEU A 91 1.24 3.12 -7.64
N TRP A 92 1.62 3.23 -6.36
CA TRP A 92 1.33 4.39 -5.52
C TRP A 92 1.65 5.72 -6.20
N GLN A 93 2.85 5.86 -6.76
CA GLN A 93 3.30 7.12 -7.33
C GLN A 93 2.74 7.38 -8.74
N ASP A 94 2.26 6.36 -9.44
CA ASP A 94 1.56 6.55 -10.72
C ASP A 94 0.21 7.25 -10.49
N VAL A 95 -0.41 7.01 -9.34
CA VAL A 95 -1.73 7.55 -8.97
C VAL A 95 -1.62 8.81 -8.10
N GLN A 96 -0.93 8.73 -6.97
CA GLN A 96 -0.90 9.81 -5.98
C GLN A 96 0.02 10.96 -6.37
N GLN A 97 1.06 10.68 -7.16
CA GLN A 97 1.99 11.66 -7.71
C GLN A 97 2.58 12.62 -6.65
N ILE A 98 2.87 12.11 -5.44
CA ILE A 98 3.34 12.93 -4.31
C ILE A 98 4.75 13.44 -4.61
N PRO A 99 4.97 14.76 -4.79
CA PRO A 99 6.26 15.27 -5.23
C PRO A 99 7.31 15.33 -4.10
N LEU A 100 6.83 15.54 -2.87
CA LEU A 100 7.65 15.70 -1.66
C LEU A 100 6.99 14.91 -0.54
N PRO A 101 7.31 13.60 -0.39
CA PRO A 101 6.77 12.82 0.71
C PRO A 101 7.29 13.35 2.04
N ARG A 102 6.43 13.37 3.05
CA ARG A 102 6.78 13.66 4.44
C ARG A 102 7.61 12.51 5.02
N ALA A 103 8.14 12.74 6.22
CA ALA A 103 8.81 11.69 6.99
C ALA A 103 7.84 10.51 7.20
N THR A 104 8.34 9.29 6.96
CA THR A 104 7.61 8.05 7.18
C THR A 104 8.05 7.37 8.48
N ALA A 105 7.10 6.75 9.16
CA ALA A 105 7.35 5.89 10.32
C ALA A 105 7.45 4.40 9.93
N TYR A 106 7.20 4.05 8.67
CA TYR A 106 7.16 2.69 8.19
C TYR A 106 8.47 2.29 7.48
N PRO A 107 8.82 1.00 7.47
CA PRO A 107 10.02 0.54 6.80
C PRO A 107 9.87 0.58 5.28
N ALA A 108 11.00 0.75 4.59
CA ALA A 108 11.02 0.58 3.15
C ALA A 108 10.85 -0.90 2.76
N PRO A 109 10.18 -1.21 1.64
CA PRO A 109 10.21 -2.54 1.06
C PRO A 109 11.65 -2.97 0.76
N PRO A 110 12.05 -4.23 1.02
CA PRO A 110 13.40 -4.71 0.75
C PRO A 110 13.72 -4.80 -0.75
N PRO A 111 15.00 -4.93 -1.14
CA PRO A 111 15.43 -4.86 -2.55
C PRO A 111 14.78 -5.88 -3.49
N ASP A 112 14.39 -7.04 -2.98
CA ASP A 112 13.69 -8.11 -3.71
C ASP A 112 12.22 -7.78 -4.01
N VAL A 113 11.63 -6.86 -3.25
CA VAL A 113 10.25 -6.38 -3.46
C VAL A 113 10.20 -5.22 -4.46
N LEU A 114 11.25 -4.40 -4.54
CA LEU A 114 11.31 -3.24 -5.45
C LEU A 114 10.99 -3.54 -6.93
N PRO A 115 11.37 -4.69 -7.53
CA PRO A 115 11.01 -5.03 -8.91
C PRO A 115 9.51 -5.22 -9.14
N ARG A 116 8.72 -5.47 -8.08
CA ARG A 116 7.25 -5.59 -8.15
C ARG A 116 6.54 -4.23 -8.13
N LEU A 117 7.28 -3.16 -7.81
CA LEU A 117 6.75 -1.80 -7.82
C LEU A 117 6.89 -1.20 -9.21
N SER A 118 6.03 -0.23 -9.52
CA SER A 118 6.18 0.56 -10.73
C SER A 118 7.50 1.31 -10.74
N ARG A 119 7.92 1.76 -11.92
CA ARG A 119 9.11 2.60 -12.05
C ARG A 119 9.00 3.89 -11.23
N ALA A 120 7.80 4.50 -11.18
CA ALA A 120 7.58 5.73 -10.44
C ALA A 120 7.65 5.50 -8.93
N THR A 121 6.97 4.47 -8.43
CA THR A 121 6.95 4.11 -7.01
C THR A 121 8.33 3.66 -6.53
N LYS A 122 9.03 2.83 -7.30
CA LYS A 122 10.42 2.44 -6.99
C LYS A 122 11.35 3.65 -6.87
N ARG A 123 11.21 4.65 -7.75
CA ARG A 123 12.00 5.88 -7.69
C ARG A 123 11.70 6.71 -6.45
N LEU A 124 10.45 6.76 -6.01
CA LEU A 124 10.06 7.43 -4.76
C LEU A 124 10.88 6.86 -3.59
N PHE A 125 10.89 5.53 -3.42
CA PHE A 125 11.66 4.89 -2.35
C PHE A 125 13.16 5.16 -2.46
N LEU A 126 13.76 4.88 -3.61
CA LEU A 126 15.21 5.00 -3.78
C LEU A 126 15.72 6.44 -3.63
N ALA A 127 14.91 7.44 -3.97
CA ALA A 127 15.32 8.84 -3.95
C ALA A 127 14.97 9.56 -2.65
N ARG A 128 13.96 9.09 -1.89
CA ARG A 128 13.37 9.87 -0.78
C ARG A 128 13.24 9.11 0.53
N HIS A 129 13.26 7.78 0.53
CA HIS A 129 13.06 7.02 1.76
C HIS A 129 14.36 6.96 2.58
N PRO A 130 14.36 7.30 3.89
CA PRO A 130 15.57 7.34 4.72
C PRO A 130 16.44 6.07 4.63
N SER A 131 15.82 4.89 4.72
CA SER A 131 16.51 3.60 4.62
C SER A 131 17.29 3.35 3.32
N TYR A 132 17.03 4.10 2.25
CA TYR A 132 17.79 4.03 1.00
C TYR A 132 18.72 5.23 0.79
N CYS A 133 18.43 6.36 1.45
CA CYS A 133 19.21 7.59 1.35
C CYS A 133 20.35 7.66 2.37
N GLU A 134 20.27 6.92 3.48
CA GLU A 134 21.32 6.82 4.52
C GLU A 134 22.51 5.96 4.05
N GLY A 135 23.10 6.35 2.93
CA GLY A 135 24.34 5.82 2.38
C GLY A 135 25.51 6.82 2.39
N ASP A 136 25.38 7.98 3.06
CA ASP A 136 26.42 9.04 3.07
C ASP A 136 26.97 9.39 4.47
N GLU A 137 26.51 8.73 5.55
CA GLU A 137 27.03 8.93 6.92
C GLU A 137 27.70 7.67 7.51
N ALA A 138 28.47 6.97 6.68
CA ALA A 138 29.47 5.99 7.15
C ALA A 138 30.76 6.13 6.32
N ARG A 139 31.39 7.30 6.38
CA ARG A 139 32.84 7.41 6.14
C ARG A 139 33.54 7.53 7.49
N PRO A 140 34.52 6.65 7.80
CA PRO A 140 35.37 6.79 8.97
C PRO A 140 36.21 8.07 8.91
#